data_AF-A0A9W7F6Y9-F1
#
_entry.id   AF-A0A9W7F6Y9-F1
#
_cell.length_a   1.000
_cell.length_b   1.000
_cell.length_c   1.000
_cell.angle_alpha   90.00
_cell.angle_beta   90.00
_cell.angle_gamma   90.00
#
_symmetry.space_group_name_H-M   'P 1'
#
loop_
_entity.id
_entity.type
_entity.pdbx_description
1 polymer ?
#
loop_
_entity_poly.entity_id
_entity_poly.type
_entity_poly.pdbx_seq_one_letter_code
_entity_poly.pdbx_strand_id
1 'polypeptide(L)'
;MQTSNSLRQALKLQRAVLEDKISLLSSLSQSQYVAQNSSIGGASVGQHIRHSLFHTTVALDLLGNVNTNPTSNPTGDYDTRPRSDLIETSLPSALNHCRSLLSTLSSYLTSPPPSIPSTSPCTVSFLTSPSTSTSFPSTVSREIQFAAHHTTHHLASINTALNSSGLKTPKNLGKALSTKTHERVKFIYHSAWFCPFAHRATIALSHHSESVDYTWVESLGWEQRDNDDDKTGTGKEWWYHWKNPDLLRVNEAGMVPTLVEDLGGGVEGRVVTESLVCTDFIDNVVREREGEDIEGRYLLPHGDPYEMARCRVWSDKVAKELCSPYYSLLVKKEREERVEAYENIKAGIARFSRELERTGGKLFLEDDQLSVVDIALFPWAWRYYVFKHYRGEEFDVSRDSMPTDEHRPFFDWLEHVTELPKVKKTLPDKDRYLVHIGKYADGSARSKVAEAVRRGVAAHEYDDEIDKH
;
A
#
# COMPACT_ATOMS: atom_id res chain seq x y z
N MET A 1 -5.93 11.46 -23.29
CA MET A 1 -4.98 10.38 -22.91
C MET A 1 -5.58 9.29 -22.00
N GLN A 2 -6.90 9.21 -21.79
CA GLN A 2 -7.52 8.29 -20.81
C GLN A 2 -8.03 6.93 -21.35
N THR A 3 -8.01 6.69 -22.67
CA THR A 3 -8.70 5.53 -23.28
C THR A 3 -7.86 4.25 -23.37
N SER A 4 -6.52 4.32 -23.28
CA SER A 4 -5.65 3.13 -23.35
C SER A 4 -5.60 2.30 -22.05
N ASN A 5 -6.34 2.71 -20.99
CA ASN A 5 -6.26 2.09 -19.67
C ASN A 5 -7.49 1.22 -19.30
N SER A 6 -8.68 1.45 -19.88
CA SER A 6 -9.90 0.82 -19.37
C SER A 6 -9.96 -0.71 -19.59
N LEU A 7 -9.54 -1.24 -20.75
CA LEU A 7 -9.47 -2.69 -20.94
C LEU A 7 -8.53 -3.35 -19.92
N ARG A 8 -7.35 -2.75 -19.69
CA ARG A 8 -6.39 -3.26 -18.72
C ARG A 8 -6.95 -3.26 -17.29
N GLN A 9 -7.69 -2.22 -16.91
CA GLN A 9 -8.36 -2.18 -15.60
C GLN A 9 -9.47 -3.25 -15.49
N ALA A 10 -10.27 -3.42 -16.53
CA ALA A 10 -11.30 -4.45 -16.57
C ALA A 10 -10.71 -5.87 -16.42
N LEU A 11 -9.59 -6.14 -17.12
CA LEU A 11 -8.86 -7.41 -17.00
C LEU A 11 -8.29 -7.63 -15.59
N LYS A 12 -7.71 -6.58 -14.98
CA LYS A 12 -7.22 -6.64 -13.60
C LYS A 12 -8.33 -6.96 -12.60
N LEU A 13 -9.49 -6.31 -12.75
CA LEU A 13 -10.64 -6.58 -11.89
C LEU A 13 -11.19 -8.00 -12.10
N GLN A 14 -11.33 -8.44 -13.35
CA GLN A 14 -11.77 -9.80 -13.65
C GLN A 14 -10.82 -10.84 -13.04
N ARG A 15 -9.51 -10.60 -13.10
CA ARG A 15 -8.49 -11.44 -12.46
C ARG A 15 -8.70 -11.53 -10.95
N ALA A 16 -8.82 -10.39 -10.27
CA ALA A 16 -9.04 -10.34 -8.82
C ALA A 16 -10.31 -11.09 -8.39
N VAL A 17 -11.41 -10.95 -9.14
CA VAL A 17 -12.68 -11.63 -8.83
C VAL A 17 -12.59 -13.15 -9.07
N LEU A 18 -11.75 -13.63 -10.01
CA LEU A 18 -11.47 -15.06 -10.16
C LEU A 18 -10.57 -15.60 -9.05
N GLU A 19 -9.60 -14.82 -8.58
CA GLU A 19 -8.76 -15.16 -7.42
C GLU A 19 -9.65 -15.33 -6.16
N ASP A 20 -10.58 -14.40 -5.92
CA ASP A 20 -11.60 -14.50 -4.86
C ASP A 20 -12.41 -15.81 -4.97
N LYS A 21 -12.82 -16.20 -6.19
CA LYS A 21 -13.50 -17.49 -6.40
C LYS A 21 -12.62 -18.67 -6.07
N ILE A 22 -11.38 -18.71 -6.54
CA ILE A 22 -10.47 -19.83 -6.31
C ILE A 22 -10.23 -20.00 -4.80
N SER A 23 -9.99 -18.90 -4.09
CA SER A 23 -9.82 -18.90 -2.64
C SER A 23 -11.05 -19.45 -1.94
N LEU A 24 -12.25 -18.94 -2.26
CA LEU A 24 -13.51 -19.44 -1.72
C LEU A 24 -13.69 -20.93 -2.00
N LEU A 25 -13.59 -21.35 -3.26
CA LEU A 25 -13.82 -22.74 -3.67
C LEU A 25 -12.84 -23.71 -3.02
N SER A 26 -11.58 -23.28 -2.80
CA SER A 26 -10.58 -24.09 -2.12
C SER A 26 -10.90 -24.33 -0.64
N SER A 27 -11.73 -23.49 -0.03
CA SER A 27 -12.19 -23.65 1.36
C SER A 27 -13.42 -24.54 1.52
N LEU A 28 -14.11 -24.89 0.43
CA LEU A 28 -15.36 -25.64 0.47
C LEU A 28 -15.13 -27.14 0.30
N SER A 29 -16.04 -27.94 0.89
CA SER A 29 -16.18 -29.35 0.57
C SER A 29 -17.05 -29.57 -0.66
N GLN A 30 -16.91 -30.74 -1.29
CA GLN A 30 -17.77 -31.15 -2.40
C GLN A 30 -19.26 -31.16 -2.02
N SER A 31 -19.61 -31.51 -0.78
CA SER A 31 -21.00 -31.50 -0.31
C SER A 31 -21.55 -30.09 -0.13
N GLN A 32 -20.75 -29.16 0.39
CA GLN A 32 -21.12 -27.74 0.50
C GLN A 32 -21.30 -27.09 -0.88
N TYR A 33 -20.48 -27.48 -1.85
CA TYR A 33 -20.53 -26.94 -3.21
C TYR A 33 -21.85 -27.25 -3.95
N VAL A 34 -22.39 -28.46 -3.76
CA VAL A 34 -23.60 -28.93 -4.46
C VAL A 34 -24.88 -28.81 -3.62
N ALA A 35 -24.77 -28.46 -2.35
CA ALA A 35 -25.91 -28.29 -1.46
C ALA A 35 -26.87 -27.20 -1.99
N GLN A 36 -28.16 -27.52 -1.99
CA GLN A 36 -29.20 -26.55 -2.35
C GLN A 36 -29.46 -25.60 -1.18
N ASN A 37 -29.63 -24.32 -1.48
CA ASN A 37 -29.83 -23.30 -0.45
C ASN A 37 -31.02 -22.40 -0.76
N SER A 38 -31.98 -22.33 0.16
CA SER A 38 -33.21 -21.55 0.00
C SER A 38 -32.99 -20.03 -0.03
N SER A 39 -31.93 -19.53 0.62
CA SER A 39 -31.57 -18.10 0.65
C SER A 39 -31.16 -17.56 -0.73
N ILE A 40 -30.84 -18.44 -1.68
CA ILE A 40 -30.51 -18.12 -3.07
C ILE A 40 -31.48 -18.78 -4.06
N GLY A 41 -32.75 -18.92 -3.69
CA GLY A 41 -33.80 -19.42 -4.58
C GLY A 41 -33.75 -20.93 -4.82
N GLY A 42 -33.12 -21.69 -3.91
CA GLY A 42 -33.01 -23.13 -4.03
C GLY A 42 -31.98 -23.58 -5.06
N ALA A 43 -31.01 -22.73 -5.38
CA ALA A 43 -29.84 -23.08 -6.18
C ALA A 43 -28.65 -23.49 -5.28
N SER A 44 -27.65 -24.14 -5.87
CA SER A 44 -26.37 -24.46 -5.23
C SER A 44 -25.29 -23.42 -5.53
N VAL A 45 -24.20 -23.46 -4.74
CA VAL A 45 -22.98 -22.68 -5.03
C VAL A 45 -22.48 -23.01 -6.44
N GLY A 46 -22.44 -24.29 -6.80
CA GLY A 46 -21.96 -24.72 -8.11
C GLY A 46 -22.78 -24.18 -9.28
N GLN A 47 -24.09 -24.03 -9.15
CA GLN A 47 -24.93 -23.43 -10.19
C GLN A 47 -24.60 -21.95 -10.42
N HIS A 48 -24.39 -21.17 -9.34
CA HIS A 48 -23.95 -19.78 -9.47
C HIS A 48 -22.53 -19.63 -10.01
N ILE A 49 -21.63 -20.54 -9.62
CA ILE A 49 -20.25 -20.57 -10.13
C ILE A 49 -20.25 -20.86 -11.62
N ARG A 50 -20.92 -21.93 -12.08
CA ARG A 50 -21.06 -22.23 -13.52
C ARG A 50 -21.62 -21.04 -14.29
N HIS A 51 -22.69 -20.42 -13.79
CA HIS A 51 -23.31 -19.29 -14.48
C HIS A 51 -22.35 -18.10 -14.64
N SER A 52 -21.68 -17.68 -13.56
CA SER A 52 -20.75 -16.55 -13.62
C SER A 52 -19.47 -16.85 -14.41
N LEU A 53 -18.95 -18.07 -14.36
CA LEU A 53 -17.80 -18.49 -15.16
C LEU A 53 -18.13 -18.51 -16.65
N PHE A 54 -19.35 -18.92 -17.04
CA PHE A 54 -19.78 -18.86 -18.43
C PHE A 54 -19.73 -17.42 -18.98
N HIS A 55 -20.19 -16.43 -18.21
CA HIS A 55 -20.08 -15.02 -18.62
C HIS A 55 -18.63 -14.58 -18.80
N THR A 56 -17.73 -15.06 -17.94
CA THR A 56 -16.29 -14.79 -18.05
C THR A 56 -15.71 -15.42 -19.31
N THR A 57 -16.08 -16.67 -19.61
CA THR A 57 -15.66 -17.37 -20.83
C THR A 57 -16.09 -16.61 -22.09
N VAL A 58 -17.39 -16.26 -22.21
CA VAL A 58 -17.89 -15.49 -23.36
C VAL A 58 -17.13 -14.17 -23.52
N ALA A 59 -16.88 -13.45 -22.43
CA ALA A 59 -16.18 -12.17 -22.49
C ALA A 59 -14.70 -12.31 -22.92
N LEU A 60 -14.02 -13.39 -22.50
CA LEU A 60 -12.66 -13.69 -22.93
C LEU A 60 -12.59 -14.21 -24.36
N ASP A 61 -13.58 -14.96 -24.82
CA ASP A 61 -13.68 -15.42 -26.22
C ASP A 61 -13.84 -14.22 -27.16
N LEU A 62 -14.66 -13.23 -26.78
CA LEU A 62 -14.75 -11.95 -27.52
C LEU A 62 -13.38 -11.29 -27.66
N LEU A 63 -12.59 -11.23 -26.58
CA LEU A 63 -11.25 -10.65 -26.59
C LEU A 63 -10.27 -11.46 -27.45
N GLY A 64 -10.31 -12.80 -27.35
CA GLY A 64 -9.51 -13.70 -28.16
C GLY A 64 -9.81 -13.57 -29.66
N ASN A 65 -11.07 -13.42 -30.02
CA ASN A 65 -11.51 -13.27 -31.41
C ASN A 65 -11.06 -11.94 -32.03
N VAL A 66 -11.05 -10.83 -31.27
CA VAL A 66 -10.43 -9.57 -31.77
C VAL A 66 -8.96 -9.77 -32.07
N ASN A 67 -8.26 -10.58 -31.26
CA ASN A 67 -6.84 -10.83 -31.43
C ASN A 67 -6.53 -11.70 -32.65
N THR A 68 -7.37 -12.68 -32.96
CA THR A 68 -7.15 -13.64 -34.05
C THR A 68 -7.77 -13.23 -35.39
N ASN A 69 -8.86 -12.44 -35.38
CA ASN A 69 -9.59 -11.99 -36.56
C ASN A 69 -9.98 -10.50 -36.44
N PRO A 70 -9.04 -9.55 -36.60
CA PRO A 70 -9.28 -8.13 -36.39
C PRO A 70 -10.21 -7.47 -37.42
N THR A 71 -10.54 -8.17 -38.51
CA THR A 71 -11.40 -7.66 -39.60
C THR A 71 -12.89 -7.95 -39.41
N SER A 72 -13.27 -8.78 -38.43
CA SER A 72 -14.66 -9.07 -38.09
C SER A 72 -14.99 -8.62 -36.67
N ASN A 73 -16.20 -8.08 -36.49
CA ASN A 73 -16.68 -7.78 -35.15
C ASN A 73 -16.99 -9.11 -34.44
N PRO A 74 -16.37 -9.40 -33.28
CA PRO A 74 -16.63 -10.63 -32.55
C PRO A 74 -18.07 -10.65 -32.04
N THR A 75 -18.64 -11.84 -32.00
CA THR A 75 -20.00 -12.09 -31.50
C THR A 75 -19.96 -12.98 -30.26
N GLY A 76 -20.85 -12.73 -29.30
CA GLY A 76 -20.99 -13.53 -28.08
C GLY A 76 -22.46 -13.77 -27.74
N ASP A 77 -22.78 -14.95 -27.24
CA ASP A 77 -24.13 -15.31 -26.78
C ASP A 77 -24.07 -15.76 -25.32
N TYR A 78 -24.74 -15.02 -24.44
CA TYR A 78 -24.72 -15.27 -23.00
C TYR A 78 -25.73 -16.33 -22.55
N ASP A 79 -26.55 -16.86 -23.46
CA ASP A 79 -27.62 -17.81 -23.15
C ASP A 79 -27.39 -19.21 -23.73
N THR A 80 -26.48 -19.38 -24.71
CA THR A 80 -26.09 -20.69 -25.28
C THR A 80 -25.17 -21.50 -24.37
N ARG A 81 -25.65 -21.76 -23.15
CA ARG A 81 -24.89 -22.52 -22.14
C ARG A 81 -24.87 -24.02 -22.48
N PRO A 82 -23.71 -24.69 -22.39
CA PRO A 82 -23.64 -26.14 -22.49
C PRO A 82 -24.53 -26.78 -21.41
N ARG A 83 -25.38 -27.73 -21.81
CA ARG A 83 -26.28 -28.44 -20.87
C ARG A 83 -25.60 -29.52 -20.03
N SER A 84 -24.38 -29.93 -20.39
CA SER A 84 -23.62 -31.02 -19.76
C SER A 84 -22.24 -30.53 -19.32
N ASP A 85 -22.22 -29.65 -18.32
CA ASP A 85 -20.98 -29.11 -17.77
C ASP A 85 -20.79 -29.54 -16.32
N LEU A 86 -19.71 -30.28 -16.06
CA LEU A 86 -19.34 -30.75 -14.72
C LEU A 86 -19.05 -29.60 -13.75
N ILE A 87 -18.85 -28.37 -14.21
CA ILE A 87 -18.59 -27.21 -13.34
C ILE A 87 -19.67 -27.05 -12.26
N GLU A 88 -20.96 -27.29 -12.54
CA GLU A 88 -21.99 -27.08 -11.50
C GLU A 88 -22.04 -28.19 -10.43
N THR A 89 -21.55 -29.38 -10.74
CA THR A 89 -21.65 -30.56 -9.87
C THR A 89 -20.31 -31.05 -9.32
N SER A 90 -19.19 -30.59 -9.85
CA SER A 90 -17.83 -31.03 -9.47
C SER A 90 -16.98 -29.82 -9.07
N LEU A 91 -16.66 -29.73 -7.78
CA LEU A 91 -15.78 -28.69 -7.24
C LEU A 91 -14.38 -28.72 -7.89
N PRO A 92 -13.73 -29.89 -8.09
CA PRO A 92 -12.46 -29.95 -8.82
C PRO A 92 -12.57 -29.42 -10.26
N SER A 93 -13.66 -29.72 -10.97
CA SER A 93 -13.88 -29.23 -12.34
C SER A 93 -14.03 -27.71 -12.36
N ALA A 94 -14.76 -27.14 -11.40
CA ALA A 94 -14.91 -25.70 -11.26
C ALA A 94 -13.59 -24.99 -10.95
N LEU A 95 -12.78 -25.53 -10.03
CA LEU A 95 -11.46 -25.00 -9.71
C LEU A 95 -10.52 -25.03 -10.92
N ASN A 96 -10.52 -26.14 -11.67
CA ASN A 96 -9.71 -26.26 -12.88
C ASN A 96 -10.12 -25.24 -13.95
N HIS A 97 -11.43 -25.01 -14.13
CA HIS A 97 -11.92 -24.00 -15.07
C HIS A 97 -11.52 -22.59 -14.63
N CYS A 98 -11.65 -22.26 -13.33
CA CYS A 98 -11.20 -20.97 -12.79
C CYS A 98 -9.71 -20.74 -13.06
N ARG A 99 -8.86 -21.75 -12.78
CA ARG A 99 -7.40 -21.68 -13.01
C ARG A 99 -7.06 -21.53 -14.49
N SER A 100 -7.81 -22.20 -15.38
CA SER A 100 -7.65 -22.05 -16.82
C SER A 100 -7.95 -20.62 -17.28
N LEU A 101 -9.09 -20.05 -16.88
CA LEU A 101 -9.44 -18.66 -17.21
C LEU A 101 -8.45 -17.66 -16.59
N LEU A 102 -7.96 -17.92 -15.37
CA LEU A 102 -6.95 -17.10 -14.71
C LEU A 102 -5.63 -17.09 -15.49
N SER A 103 -5.21 -18.24 -16.01
CA SER A 103 -4.03 -18.36 -16.87
C SER A 103 -4.19 -17.55 -18.16
N THR A 104 -5.35 -17.66 -18.83
CA THR A 104 -5.68 -16.86 -20.02
C THR A 104 -5.69 -15.36 -19.72
N LEU A 105 -6.29 -14.92 -18.62
CA LEU A 105 -6.27 -13.50 -18.21
C LEU A 105 -4.86 -13.00 -17.92
N SER A 106 -4.04 -13.84 -17.29
CA SER A 106 -2.67 -13.50 -16.96
C SER A 106 -1.84 -13.29 -18.21
N SER A 107 -2.02 -14.11 -19.27
CA SER A 107 -1.32 -13.91 -20.55
C SER A 107 -1.73 -12.63 -21.28
N TYR A 108 -2.95 -12.13 -21.07
CA TYR A 108 -3.35 -10.81 -21.59
C TYR A 108 -2.75 -9.63 -20.81
N LEU A 109 -2.32 -9.85 -19.56
CA LEU A 109 -1.76 -8.83 -18.68
C LEU A 109 -0.22 -8.78 -18.71
N THR A 110 0.45 -9.78 -19.29
CA THR A 110 1.91 -9.79 -19.48
C THR A 110 2.36 -8.77 -20.54
N SER A 111 3.66 -8.43 -20.54
CA SER A 111 4.20 -7.29 -21.27
C SER A 111 4.88 -7.71 -22.60
N PRO A 112 4.63 -7.00 -23.73
CA PRO A 112 3.60 -5.99 -23.90
C PRO A 112 2.20 -6.62 -24.07
N PRO A 113 1.15 -6.04 -23.47
CA PRO A 113 -0.20 -6.53 -23.66
C PRO A 113 -0.63 -6.38 -25.12
N PRO A 114 -1.57 -7.20 -25.61
CA PRO A 114 -2.08 -7.05 -26.97
C PRO A 114 -2.63 -5.64 -27.17
N SER A 115 -2.28 -5.03 -28.31
CA SER A 115 -2.65 -3.67 -28.70
C SER A 115 -4.12 -3.57 -29.14
N ILE A 116 -5.02 -4.10 -28.31
CA ILE A 116 -6.46 -4.07 -28.54
C ILE A 116 -7.02 -2.76 -27.97
N PRO A 117 -7.61 -1.89 -28.81
CA PRO A 117 -8.25 -0.67 -28.33
C PRO A 117 -9.38 -1.00 -27.35
N SER A 118 -9.50 -0.24 -26.26
CA SER A 118 -10.63 -0.40 -25.32
C SER A 118 -11.99 -0.21 -26.00
N THR A 119 -12.03 0.48 -27.13
CA THR A 119 -13.24 0.75 -27.93
C THR A 119 -13.52 -0.32 -28.99
N SER A 120 -12.77 -1.42 -29.03
CA SER A 120 -13.02 -2.49 -30.01
C SER A 120 -14.47 -2.96 -29.93
N PRO A 121 -15.26 -2.80 -31.01
CA PRO A 121 -16.67 -3.11 -31.01
C PRO A 121 -16.90 -4.62 -30.97
N CYS A 122 -18.00 -5.04 -30.36
CA CYS A 122 -18.49 -6.42 -30.40
C CYS A 122 -20.03 -6.41 -30.46
N THR A 123 -20.60 -7.57 -30.78
CA THR A 123 -22.04 -7.79 -30.73
C THR A 123 -22.34 -8.91 -29.74
N VAL A 124 -23.22 -8.65 -28.77
CA VAL A 124 -23.62 -9.66 -27.78
C VAL A 124 -25.11 -9.94 -27.88
N SER A 125 -25.52 -11.17 -27.65
CA SER A 125 -26.93 -11.58 -27.70
C SER A 125 -27.42 -12.09 -26.36
N PHE A 126 -28.67 -11.75 -26.06
CA PHE A 126 -29.40 -12.19 -24.88
C PHE A 126 -30.82 -12.62 -25.27
N LEU A 127 -31.35 -13.62 -24.57
CA LEU A 127 -32.77 -13.93 -24.56
C LEU A 127 -33.54 -12.80 -23.89
N THR A 128 -34.32 -12.06 -24.67
CA THR A 128 -35.27 -11.05 -24.18
C THR A 128 -36.65 -11.65 -23.90
N SER A 129 -36.90 -12.85 -24.42
CA SER A 129 -38.01 -13.72 -24.08
C SER A 129 -37.59 -15.19 -24.23
N PRO A 130 -38.36 -16.18 -23.72
CA PRO A 130 -38.03 -17.60 -23.87
C PRO A 130 -37.80 -18.09 -25.31
N SER A 131 -38.30 -17.36 -26.31
CA SER A 131 -38.18 -17.70 -27.74
C SER A 131 -37.53 -16.59 -28.58
N THR A 132 -37.08 -15.50 -27.96
CA THR A 132 -36.52 -14.34 -28.68
C THR A 132 -35.12 -14.03 -28.18
N SER A 133 -34.12 -14.29 -29.03
CA SER A 133 -32.76 -13.78 -28.85
C SER A 133 -32.63 -12.43 -29.55
N THR A 134 -32.03 -11.46 -28.88
CA THR A 134 -31.83 -10.10 -29.40
C THR A 134 -30.36 -9.74 -29.29
N SER A 135 -29.81 -9.20 -30.38
CA SER A 135 -28.42 -8.75 -30.44
C SER A 135 -28.29 -7.27 -30.09
N PHE A 136 -27.24 -6.93 -29.35
CA PHE A 136 -26.93 -5.59 -28.88
C PHE A 136 -25.48 -5.23 -29.23
N PRO A 137 -25.21 -4.01 -29.71
CA PRO A 137 -23.85 -3.53 -29.89
C PRO A 137 -23.18 -3.25 -28.52
N SER A 138 -21.90 -3.54 -28.42
CA SER A 138 -21.09 -3.29 -27.22
C SER A 138 -19.60 -3.08 -27.58
N THR A 139 -18.73 -3.02 -26.56
CA THR A 139 -17.27 -3.07 -26.71
C THR A 139 -16.69 -4.18 -25.86
N VAL A 140 -15.56 -4.75 -26.30
CA VAL A 140 -14.90 -5.84 -25.57
C VAL A 140 -14.54 -5.42 -24.15
N SER A 141 -14.04 -4.21 -23.94
CA SER A 141 -13.71 -3.72 -22.59
C SER A 141 -14.93 -3.64 -21.68
N ARG A 142 -16.09 -3.24 -22.21
CA ARG A 142 -17.36 -3.23 -21.48
C ARG A 142 -17.79 -4.65 -21.11
N GLU A 143 -17.68 -5.61 -22.03
CA GLU A 143 -18.08 -6.99 -21.76
C GLU A 143 -17.19 -7.69 -20.72
N ILE A 144 -15.88 -7.44 -20.71
CA ILE A 144 -14.99 -7.89 -19.62
C ILE A 144 -15.43 -7.27 -18.29
N GLN A 145 -15.70 -5.96 -18.26
CA GLN A 145 -16.15 -5.27 -17.05
C GLN A 145 -17.52 -5.77 -16.57
N PHE A 146 -18.43 -6.08 -17.50
CA PHE A 146 -19.74 -6.66 -17.22
C PHE A 146 -19.58 -8.05 -16.60
N ALA A 147 -18.76 -8.92 -17.19
CA ALA A 147 -18.47 -10.24 -16.63
C ALA A 147 -17.91 -10.15 -15.21
N ALA A 148 -17.01 -9.19 -14.94
CA ALA A 148 -16.43 -9.01 -13.61
C ALA A 148 -17.50 -8.58 -12.60
N HIS A 149 -18.33 -7.60 -12.95
CA HIS A 149 -19.41 -7.12 -12.09
C HIS A 149 -20.48 -8.21 -11.84
N HIS A 150 -20.90 -8.92 -12.88
CA HIS A 150 -21.83 -10.04 -12.77
C HIS A 150 -21.29 -11.14 -11.86
N THR A 151 -19.98 -11.39 -11.98
CA THR A 151 -19.29 -12.35 -11.14
C THR A 151 -19.25 -11.92 -9.67
N THR A 152 -18.97 -10.65 -9.39
CA THR A 152 -19.06 -10.06 -8.03
C THR A 152 -20.46 -10.24 -7.44
N HIS A 153 -21.52 -9.98 -8.22
CA HIS A 153 -22.90 -10.17 -7.79
C HIS A 153 -23.19 -11.64 -7.41
N HIS A 154 -22.69 -12.60 -8.20
CA HIS A 154 -22.82 -14.01 -7.87
C HIS A 154 -22.05 -14.41 -6.61
N LEU A 155 -20.86 -13.86 -6.40
CA LEU A 155 -20.13 -14.05 -5.14
C LEU A 155 -20.91 -13.49 -3.95
N ALA A 156 -21.64 -12.39 -4.08
CA ALA A 156 -22.48 -11.85 -3.01
C ALA A 156 -23.65 -12.79 -2.66
N SER A 157 -24.27 -13.39 -3.68
CA SER A 157 -25.33 -14.40 -3.48
C SER A 157 -24.78 -15.65 -2.79
N ILE A 158 -23.65 -16.17 -3.29
CA ILE A 158 -22.94 -17.31 -2.67
C ILE A 158 -22.56 -17.00 -1.22
N ASN A 159 -22.05 -15.79 -0.97
CA ASN A 159 -21.69 -15.32 0.36
C ASN A 159 -22.89 -15.42 1.32
N THR A 160 -24.05 -14.94 0.88
CA THR A 160 -25.31 -15.02 1.64
C THR A 160 -25.72 -16.47 1.90
N ALA A 161 -25.64 -17.34 0.89
CA ALA A 161 -25.96 -18.76 1.03
C ALA A 161 -25.08 -19.44 2.08
N LEU A 162 -23.75 -19.29 1.98
CA LEU A 162 -22.80 -19.93 2.89
C LEU A 162 -22.96 -19.44 4.34
N ASN A 163 -23.12 -18.14 4.54
CA ASN A 163 -23.37 -17.58 5.88
C ASN A 163 -24.70 -18.08 6.47
N SER A 164 -25.76 -18.18 5.66
CA SER A 164 -27.05 -18.72 6.11
C SER A 164 -26.96 -20.20 6.51
N SER A 165 -25.96 -20.93 6.01
CA SER A 165 -25.67 -22.31 6.38
C SER A 165 -24.66 -22.44 7.54
N GLY A 166 -24.30 -21.33 8.21
CA GLY A 166 -23.39 -21.31 9.35
C GLY A 166 -21.90 -21.33 8.99
N LEU A 167 -21.55 -21.19 7.70
CA LEU A 167 -20.16 -21.12 7.25
C LEU A 167 -19.68 -19.67 7.25
N LYS A 168 -18.49 -19.43 7.82
CA LYS A 168 -17.84 -18.13 7.74
C LYS A 168 -17.13 -17.99 6.40
N THR A 169 -17.30 -16.83 5.77
CA THR A 169 -16.68 -16.45 4.51
C THR A 169 -15.92 -15.12 4.69
N PRO A 170 -15.04 -14.76 3.75
CA PRO A 170 -14.35 -13.46 3.81
C PRO A 170 -15.34 -12.28 3.85
N LYS A 171 -15.11 -11.32 4.75
CA LYS A 171 -16.01 -10.18 5.06
C LYS A 171 -16.38 -9.34 3.83
N ASN A 172 -15.49 -9.27 2.84
CA ASN A 172 -15.65 -8.46 1.63
C ASN A 172 -15.96 -9.27 0.36
N LEU A 173 -16.26 -10.57 0.49
CA LEU A 173 -16.59 -11.44 -0.63
C LEU A 173 -17.85 -10.96 -1.38
N GLY A 174 -17.73 -10.73 -2.69
CA GLY A 174 -18.84 -10.26 -3.51
C GLY A 174 -19.29 -8.82 -3.25
N LYS A 175 -18.56 -8.06 -2.42
CA LYS A 175 -18.89 -6.67 -2.14
C LYS A 175 -18.53 -5.77 -3.32
N ALA A 176 -19.47 -4.93 -3.76
CA ALA A 176 -19.25 -4.01 -4.87
C ALA A 176 -18.12 -3.01 -4.57
N LEU A 177 -17.33 -2.66 -5.60
CA LEU A 177 -16.21 -1.71 -5.46
C LEU A 177 -16.67 -0.33 -5.00
N SER A 178 -17.85 0.12 -5.44
CA SER A 178 -18.44 1.39 -5.00
C SER A 178 -18.68 1.39 -3.49
N THR A 179 -19.22 0.30 -2.95
CA THR A 179 -19.42 0.12 -1.51
C THR A 179 -18.08 0.05 -0.78
N LYS A 180 -17.10 -0.74 -1.27
CA LYS A 180 -15.75 -0.78 -0.69
C LYS A 180 -15.09 0.61 -0.65
N THR A 181 -15.30 1.41 -1.69
CA THR A 181 -14.77 2.78 -1.78
C THR A 181 -15.45 3.71 -0.78
N HIS A 182 -16.78 3.64 -0.66
CA HIS A 182 -17.56 4.46 0.27
C HIS A 182 -17.21 4.17 1.73
N GLU A 183 -16.94 2.91 2.05
CA GLU A 183 -16.65 2.45 3.42
C GLU A 183 -15.17 2.52 3.82
N ARG A 184 -14.29 3.09 2.99
CA ARG A 184 -12.90 3.30 3.42
C ARG A 184 -12.84 4.11 4.70
N VAL A 185 -11.94 3.74 5.59
CA VAL A 185 -11.68 4.58 6.78
C VAL A 185 -11.05 5.86 6.31
N LYS A 186 -11.58 6.97 6.78
CA LYS A 186 -11.06 8.29 6.48
C LYS A 186 -10.26 8.78 7.67
N PHE A 187 -9.06 9.28 7.40
CA PHE A 187 -8.24 9.94 8.40
C PHE A 187 -8.10 11.43 8.08
N ILE A 188 -8.07 12.27 9.10
CA ILE A 188 -7.40 13.58 9.01
C ILE A 188 -5.96 13.34 9.41
N TYR A 189 -5.03 13.58 8.47
CA TYR A 189 -3.63 13.29 8.65
C TYR A 189 -2.81 14.57 8.78
N HIS A 190 -2.50 14.93 10.01
CA HIS A 190 -1.58 16.02 10.32
C HIS A 190 -0.15 15.56 10.09
N SER A 191 0.49 16.14 9.08
CA SER A 191 1.80 15.74 8.61
C SER A 191 2.69 16.94 8.31
N ALA A 192 3.93 16.65 7.95
CA ALA A 192 4.85 17.63 7.38
C ALA A 192 5.64 16.96 6.26
N TRP A 193 5.64 17.55 5.06
CA TRP A 193 6.17 16.91 3.84
C TRP A 193 7.66 16.53 3.96
N PHE A 194 8.41 17.24 4.80
CA PHE A 194 9.84 17.02 5.03
C PHE A 194 10.14 15.96 6.10
N CYS A 195 9.21 15.75 7.05
CA CYS A 195 9.49 15.02 8.29
C CYS A 195 9.67 13.51 8.04
N PRO A 196 10.83 12.91 8.38
CA PRO A 196 11.04 11.47 8.17
C PRO A 196 10.18 10.60 9.09
N PHE A 197 9.81 11.08 10.29
CA PHE A 197 8.87 10.37 11.17
C PHE A 197 7.47 10.31 10.55
N ALA A 198 6.97 11.43 10.03
CA ALA A 198 5.66 11.46 9.36
C ALA A 198 5.69 10.65 8.07
N HIS A 199 6.81 10.64 7.36
CA HIS A 199 6.98 9.83 6.15
C HIS A 199 6.72 8.32 6.38
N ARG A 200 6.98 7.78 7.58
CA ARG A 200 6.59 6.40 7.96
C ARG A 200 5.07 6.19 7.81
N ALA A 201 4.28 7.06 8.43
CA ALA A 201 2.82 7.01 8.35
C ALA A 201 2.31 7.28 6.93
N THR A 202 2.97 8.18 6.18
CA THR A 202 2.64 8.44 4.76
C THR A 202 2.81 7.17 3.91
N ILE A 203 3.88 6.40 4.12
CA ILE A 203 4.10 5.13 3.43
C ILE A 203 3.03 4.11 3.83
N ALA A 204 2.67 4.00 5.11
CA ALA A 204 1.60 3.09 5.56
C ALA A 204 0.23 3.44 4.96
N LEU A 205 -0.18 4.72 5.00
CA LEU A 205 -1.41 5.18 4.34
C LEU A 205 -1.39 4.90 2.84
N SER A 206 -0.23 5.07 2.20
CA SER A 206 -0.03 4.77 0.79
C SER A 206 -0.17 3.28 0.50
N HIS A 207 0.47 2.42 1.29
CA HIS A 207 0.40 0.96 1.21
C HIS A 207 -1.04 0.48 1.27
N HIS A 208 -1.81 1.01 2.23
CA HIS A 208 -3.21 0.65 2.46
C HIS A 208 -4.25 1.51 1.71
N SER A 209 -3.84 2.27 0.68
CA SER A 209 -4.72 3.20 -0.07
C SER A 209 -5.96 2.59 -0.74
N GLU A 210 -6.10 1.27 -0.75
CA GLU A 210 -7.30 0.58 -1.23
C GLU A 210 -8.38 0.44 -0.16
N SER A 211 -7.99 0.55 1.11
CA SER A 211 -8.79 0.28 2.31
C SER A 211 -8.98 1.52 3.18
N VAL A 212 -8.01 2.44 3.13
CA VAL A 212 -8.04 3.72 3.84
C VAL A 212 -7.93 4.89 2.88
N ASP A 213 -8.50 6.01 3.30
CA ASP A 213 -8.42 7.31 2.64
C ASP A 213 -8.00 8.35 3.68
N TYR A 214 -7.45 9.48 3.25
CA TYR A 214 -7.03 10.52 4.18
C TYR A 214 -7.05 11.92 3.56
N THR A 215 -7.31 12.90 4.42
CA THR A 215 -7.12 14.33 4.13
C THR A 215 -5.78 14.76 4.71
N TRP A 216 -4.86 15.18 3.85
CA TRP A 216 -3.57 15.73 4.27
C TRP A 216 -3.75 17.12 4.86
N VAL A 217 -3.22 17.35 6.06
CA VAL A 217 -3.13 18.66 6.69
C VAL A 217 -1.65 18.97 6.93
N GLU A 218 -1.09 19.89 6.13
CA GLU A 218 0.26 20.39 6.37
C GLU A 218 0.27 21.13 7.70
N SER A 219 0.99 20.56 8.66
CA SER A 219 0.85 20.94 10.07
C SER A 219 2.08 21.55 10.67
N LEU A 220 3.24 21.40 10.04
CA LEU A 220 4.48 22.06 10.41
C LEU A 220 5.10 22.71 9.18
N GLY A 221 5.70 23.87 9.37
CA GLY A 221 6.45 24.51 8.32
C GLY A 221 7.37 25.59 8.86
N TRP A 222 8.07 26.22 7.92
CA TRP A 222 8.94 27.34 8.21
C TRP A 222 8.56 28.47 7.29
N GLU A 223 8.46 29.66 7.85
CA GLU A 223 8.34 30.89 7.08
C GLU A 223 9.37 31.89 7.56
N GLN A 224 9.88 32.66 6.60
CA GLN A 224 10.79 33.74 6.89
C GLN A 224 9.99 34.90 7.47
N ARG A 225 10.44 35.43 8.60
CA ARG A 225 9.84 36.59 9.25
C ARG A 225 10.94 37.60 9.58
N ASP A 226 10.55 38.86 9.72
CA ASP A 226 11.46 39.90 10.17
C ASP A 226 12.03 39.54 11.56
N ASN A 227 13.33 39.74 11.74
CA ASN A 227 14.05 39.44 12.99
C ASN A 227 13.86 40.56 14.01
N ASP A 228 12.61 40.91 14.30
CA ASP A 228 12.28 41.86 15.36
C ASP A 228 12.80 41.29 16.70
N ASP A 229 13.67 42.06 17.35
CA ASP A 229 14.32 41.77 18.66
C ASP A 229 15.55 40.82 18.67
N ASP A 230 16.19 40.54 17.53
CA ASP A 230 17.38 39.66 17.44
C ASP A 230 17.22 38.30 18.14
N LYS A 231 16.05 37.67 17.99
CA LYS A 231 15.70 36.41 18.68
C LYS A 231 16.65 35.26 18.39
N THR A 232 17.43 35.32 17.31
CA THR A 232 18.41 34.30 16.96
C THR A 232 19.78 34.53 17.58
N GLY A 233 20.10 35.75 18.01
CA GLY A 233 21.44 36.17 18.44
C GLY A 233 22.49 36.10 17.32
N THR A 234 22.08 36.00 16.05
CA THR A 234 22.99 35.81 14.91
C THR A 234 22.94 36.94 13.88
N GLY A 235 22.05 37.93 14.03
CA GLY A 235 21.89 39.02 13.05
C GLY A 235 21.46 38.59 11.65
N LYS A 236 21.00 37.34 11.48
CA LYS A 236 20.52 36.75 10.21
C LYS A 236 19.01 36.57 10.21
N GLU A 237 18.45 36.37 9.01
CA GLU A 237 17.03 36.11 8.75
C GLU A 237 16.42 35.09 9.74
N TRP A 238 15.32 35.47 10.39
CA TRP A 238 14.62 34.63 11.36
C TRP A 238 13.63 33.71 10.64
N TRP A 239 13.69 32.42 10.93
CA TRP A 239 12.77 31.43 10.40
C TRP A 239 11.83 30.96 11.50
N TYR A 240 10.56 31.33 11.41
CA TYR A 240 9.53 30.92 12.36
C TYR A 240 9.04 29.50 12.04
N HIS A 241 9.10 28.63 13.05
CA HIS A 241 8.47 27.32 13.00
C HIS A 241 6.99 27.47 13.36
N TRP A 242 6.11 27.42 12.36
CA TRP A 242 4.68 27.48 12.60
C TRP A 242 4.11 26.08 12.82
N LYS A 243 3.13 25.99 13.73
CA LYS A 243 2.33 24.79 13.95
C LYS A 243 0.89 25.10 13.58
N ASN A 244 0.23 24.21 12.86
CA ASN A 244 -1.18 24.37 12.51
C ASN A 244 -2.03 24.37 13.79
N PRO A 245 -2.94 25.35 14.00
CA PRO A 245 -3.83 25.38 15.15
C PRO A 245 -4.69 24.11 15.30
N ASP A 246 -5.08 23.49 14.18
CA ASP A 246 -5.85 22.24 14.20
C ASP A 246 -5.04 21.08 14.77
N LEU A 247 -3.72 21.04 14.49
CA LEU A 247 -2.82 20.05 15.10
C LEU A 247 -2.74 20.26 16.61
N LEU A 248 -2.56 21.51 17.07
CA LEU A 248 -2.46 21.82 18.49
C LEU A 248 -3.74 21.50 19.27
N ARG A 249 -4.90 21.60 18.61
CA ARG A 249 -6.19 21.25 19.20
C ARG A 249 -6.35 19.75 19.47
N VAL A 250 -5.78 18.90 18.63
CA VAL A 250 -5.90 17.43 18.74
C VAL A 250 -4.68 16.77 19.37
N ASN A 251 -3.54 17.48 19.40
CA ASN A 251 -2.28 17.02 19.96
C ASN A 251 -1.53 18.21 20.59
N GLU A 252 -1.61 18.34 21.91
CA GLU A 252 -0.99 19.43 22.67
C GLU A 252 0.55 19.49 22.49
N ALA A 253 1.21 18.35 22.27
CA ALA A 253 2.64 18.31 21.97
C ALA A 253 2.96 18.95 20.60
N GLY A 254 1.97 19.03 19.71
CA GLY A 254 2.08 19.62 18.38
C GLY A 254 3.11 18.90 17.53
N MET A 255 3.10 17.57 17.56
CA MET A 255 4.04 16.70 16.85
C MET A 255 3.37 16.00 15.68
N VAL A 256 4.15 15.70 14.64
CA VAL A 256 3.70 14.91 13.47
C VAL A 256 4.51 13.61 13.39
N PRO A 257 3.92 12.51 12.91
CA PRO A 257 2.55 12.39 12.41
C PRO A 257 1.51 12.40 13.54
N THR A 258 0.33 12.96 13.26
CA THR A 258 -0.87 12.80 14.08
C THR A 258 -2.02 12.37 13.18
N LEU A 259 -2.65 11.23 13.49
CA LEU A 259 -3.80 10.69 12.78
C LEU A 259 -5.06 10.92 13.62
N VAL A 260 -6.10 11.42 12.99
CA VAL A 260 -7.44 11.51 13.58
C VAL A 260 -8.37 10.67 12.72
N GLU A 261 -8.99 9.64 13.30
CA GLU A 261 -10.01 8.87 12.59
C GLU A 261 -11.29 9.70 12.43
N ASP A 262 -11.73 9.90 11.20
CA ASP A 262 -12.95 10.63 10.87
C ASP A 262 -14.17 9.71 11.05
N LEU A 263 -14.83 9.87 12.20
CA LEU A 263 -16.04 9.14 12.56
C LEU A 263 -17.33 9.83 12.09
N GLY A 264 -17.25 10.88 11.25
CA GLY A 264 -18.40 11.57 10.66
C GLY A 264 -19.20 12.48 11.61
N GLY A 265 -18.66 12.79 12.80
CA GLY A 265 -19.33 13.56 13.86
C GLY A 265 -18.70 14.91 14.23
N GLY A 266 -17.68 15.39 13.49
CA GLY A 266 -16.91 16.57 13.86
C GLY A 266 -15.59 16.25 14.56
N VAL A 267 -14.94 17.29 15.12
CA VAL A 267 -13.49 17.35 15.44
C VAL A 267 -13.02 16.43 16.58
N GLU A 268 -13.91 15.65 17.20
CA GLU A 268 -13.60 14.72 18.29
C GLU A 268 -13.41 13.27 17.77
N GLY A 269 -12.51 13.09 16.81
CA GLY A 269 -12.10 11.76 16.35
C GLY A 269 -11.12 11.08 17.30
N ARG A 270 -10.94 9.76 17.15
CA ARG A 270 -9.88 9.03 17.88
C ARG A 270 -8.52 9.48 17.35
N VAL A 271 -7.67 10.01 18.24
CA VAL A 271 -6.35 10.53 17.90
C VAL A 271 -5.27 9.48 18.19
N VAL A 272 -4.38 9.27 17.24
CA VAL A 272 -3.18 8.44 17.39
C VAL A 272 -1.95 9.24 16.97
N THR A 273 -0.94 9.27 17.84
CA THR A 273 0.35 9.92 17.63
C THR A 273 1.45 8.86 17.57
N GLU A 274 2.72 9.28 17.56
CA GLU A 274 3.92 8.43 17.44
C GLU A 274 4.01 7.66 16.12
N SER A 275 5.06 7.92 15.33
CA SER A 275 5.14 7.42 13.95
C SER A 275 4.98 5.91 13.77
N LEU A 276 5.58 5.09 14.64
CA LEU A 276 5.47 3.63 14.57
C LEU A 276 4.12 3.11 15.11
N VAL A 277 3.52 3.83 16.06
CA VAL A 277 2.18 3.49 16.57
C VAL A 277 1.12 3.88 15.54
N CYS A 278 1.27 5.01 14.85
CA CYS A 278 0.45 5.40 13.71
C CYS A 278 0.48 4.32 12.61
N THR A 279 1.66 3.77 12.28
CA THR A 279 1.77 2.71 11.26
C THR A 279 1.08 1.43 11.71
N ASP A 280 1.27 1.01 12.97
CA ASP A 280 0.58 -0.15 13.55
C ASP A 280 -0.94 0.08 13.56
N PHE A 281 -1.42 1.26 13.95
CA PHE A 281 -2.83 1.60 13.98
C PHE A 281 -3.49 1.53 12.61
N ILE A 282 -2.86 2.08 11.56
CA ILE A 282 -3.37 1.97 10.18
C ILE A 282 -3.50 0.50 9.78
N ASP A 283 -2.47 -0.31 10.04
CA ASP A 283 -2.44 -1.73 9.69
C ASP A 283 -3.55 -2.52 10.42
N ASN A 284 -3.76 -2.24 11.71
CA ASN A 284 -4.83 -2.86 12.53
C ASN A 284 -6.24 -2.47 12.06
N VAL A 285 -6.45 -1.20 11.70
CA VAL A 285 -7.74 -0.72 11.16
C VAL A 285 -8.07 -1.43 9.86
N VAL A 286 -7.08 -1.66 9.00
CA VAL A 286 -7.26 -2.41 7.76
C VAL A 286 -7.53 -3.87 8.06
N ARG A 287 -6.78 -4.49 8.98
CA ARG A 287 -6.98 -5.89 9.36
C ARG A 287 -8.38 -6.16 9.89
N GLU A 288 -8.91 -5.31 10.76
CA GLU A 288 -10.28 -5.43 11.29
C GLU A 288 -11.35 -5.38 10.17
N ARG A 289 -11.07 -4.67 9.08
CA ARG A 289 -12.00 -4.51 7.96
C ARG A 289 -11.83 -5.57 6.87
N GLU A 290 -10.62 -5.99 6.59
CA GLU A 290 -10.31 -6.91 5.50
C GLU A 290 -10.25 -8.38 5.94
N GLY A 291 -9.95 -8.66 7.21
CA GLY A 291 -9.84 -10.00 7.78
C GLY A 291 -8.40 -10.41 8.09
N GLU A 292 -8.19 -11.44 8.90
CA GLU A 292 -6.87 -11.77 9.48
C GLU A 292 -5.91 -12.51 8.51
N ASP A 293 -6.42 -13.08 7.41
CA ASP A 293 -5.72 -14.13 6.64
C ASP A 293 -5.22 -13.69 5.25
N ILE A 294 -4.84 -12.42 5.04
CA ILE A 294 -4.27 -11.98 3.75
C ILE A 294 -2.75 -11.86 3.86
N GLU A 295 -2.05 -12.90 3.41
CA GLU A 295 -0.59 -12.96 3.35
C GLU A 295 -0.02 -11.80 2.52
N GLY A 296 1.11 -11.22 2.95
CA GLY A 296 1.75 -10.08 2.29
C GLY A 296 0.99 -8.74 2.37
N ARG A 297 -0.21 -8.72 2.97
CA ARG A 297 -1.06 -7.51 3.00
C ARG A 297 -0.65 -6.50 4.06
N TYR A 298 -0.26 -7.00 5.23
CA TYR A 298 -0.04 -6.20 6.43
C TYR A 298 1.44 -5.88 6.61
N LEU A 299 1.73 -4.69 7.13
CA LEU A 299 3.11 -4.27 7.43
C LEU A 299 3.68 -5.05 8.63
N LEU A 300 2.82 -5.51 9.52
CA LEU A 300 3.15 -6.42 10.61
C LEU A 300 2.59 -7.82 10.31
N PRO A 301 3.39 -8.89 10.40
CA PRO A 301 2.98 -10.24 10.01
C PRO A 301 2.10 -10.89 11.09
N HIS A 302 0.81 -10.55 11.14
CA HIS A 302 -0.11 -10.95 12.22
C HIS A 302 -0.34 -12.47 12.38
N GLY A 303 -0.03 -13.27 11.35
CA GLY A 303 -0.13 -14.73 11.39
C GLY A 303 0.96 -15.43 12.21
N ASP A 304 2.05 -14.72 12.57
CA ASP A 304 3.17 -15.29 13.32
C ASP A 304 3.58 -14.34 14.48
N PRO A 305 3.23 -14.68 15.74
CA PRO A 305 3.59 -13.87 16.90
C PRO A 305 5.10 -13.65 17.08
N TYR A 306 5.94 -14.60 16.67
CA TYR A 306 7.39 -14.47 16.73
C TYR A 306 7.87 -13.42 15.72
N GLU A 307 7.42 -13.51 14.48
CA GLU A 307 7.77 -12.54 13.43
C GLU A 307 7.26 -11.13 13.75
N MET A 308 6.07 -11.00 14.35
CA MET A 308 5.58 -9.73 14.88
C MET A 308 6.54 -9.14 15.92
N ALA A 309 6.98 -9.94 16.90
CA ALA A 309 7.90 -9.51 17.93
C ALA A 309 9.27 -9.14 17.34
N ARG A 310 9.78 -9.94 16.40
CA ARG A 310 11.02 -9.70 15.66
C ARG A 310 10.97 -8.36 14.92
N CYS A 311 9.88 -8.10 14.21
CA CYS A 311 9.67 -6.82 13.52
C CYS A 311 9.65 -5.63 14.49
N ARG A 312 9.01 -5.75 15.64
CA ARG A 312 8.99 -4.68 16.67
C ARG A 312 10.39 -4.41 17.22
N VAL A 313 11.14 -5.46 17.56
CA VAL A 313 12.53 -5.35 18.04
C VAL A 313 13.43 -4.69 17.00
N TRP A 314 13.35 -5.14 15.74
CA TRP A 314 14.17 -4.57 14.68
C TRP A 314 13.78 -3.14 14.32
N SER A 315 12.49 -2.77 14.39
CA SER A 315 12.04 -1.39 14.21
C SER A 315 12.65 -0.44 15.25
N ASP A 316 12.71 -0.86 16.52
CA ASP A 316 13.38 -0.12 17.60
C ASP A 316 14.90 -0.04 17.36
N LYS A 317 15.51 -1.16 16.95
CA LYS A 317 16.94 -1.24 16.68
C LYS A 317 17.38 -0.31 15.56
N VAL A 318 16.71 -0.32 14.40
CA VAL A 318 17.03 0.58 13.29
C VAL A 318 16.73 2.04 13.63
N ALA A 319 15.73 2.31 14.48
CA ALA A 319 15.48 3.67 14.97
C ALA A 319 16.65 4.20 15.81
N LYS A 320 17.19 3.39 16.72
CA LYS A 320 18.31 3.75 17.60
C LYS A 320 19.66 3.78 16.90
N GLU A 321 19.92 2.83 16.02
CA GLU A 321 21.25 2.63 15.42
C GLU A 321 21.45 3.34 14.08
N LEU A 322 20.38 3.72 13.37
CA LEU A 322 20.47 4.29 12.03
C LEU A 322 19.68 5.60 11.89
N CYS A 323 18.46 5.67 12.43
CA CYS A 323 17.64 6.87 12.30
C CYS A 323 18.09 7.99 13.24
N SER A 324 18.36 7.69 14.51
CA SER A 324 18.80 8.69 15.49
C SER A 324 20.20 9.24 15.18
N PRO A 325 21.22 8.41 14.84
CA PRO A 325 22.56 8.88 14.50
C PRO A 325 22.62 9.79 13.26
N TYR A 326 21.61 9.75 12.40
CA TYR A 326 21.45 10.70 11.30
C TYR A 326 21.61 12.15 11.75
N TYR A 327 20.95 12.50 12.86
CA TYR A 327 21.01 13.86 13.39
C TYR A 327 22.34 14.15 14.08
N SER A 328 22.99 13.15 14.69
CA SER A 328 24.34 13.32 15.25
C SER A 328 25.36 13.66 14.17
N LEU A 329 25.36 12.92 13.06
CA LEU A 329 26.24 13.18 11.92
C LEU A 329 25.95 14.54 11.26
N LEU A 330 24.66 14.90 11.18
CA LEU A 330 24.23 16.13 10.54
C LEU A 330 24.40 17.37 11.42
N VAL A 331 24.17 17.33 12.73
CA VAL A 331 24.06 18.54 13.58
C VAL A 331 25.35 18.84 14.36
N LYS A 332 26.12 17.82 14.76
CA LYS A 332 27.31 18.02 15.61
C LYS A 332 28.38 18.85 14.90
N LYS A 333 29.07 19.69 15.69
CA LYS A 333 30.07 20.67 15.21
C LYS A 333 31.47 20.09 15.07
N GLU A 334 31.88 19.25 16.01
CA GLU A 334 33.22 18.67 16.02
C GLU A 334 33.34 17.53 14.99
N ARG A 335 34.50 17.44 14.34
CA ARG A 335 34.73 16.47 13.27
C ARG A 335 34.79 15.05 13.83
N GLU A 336 35.41 14.88 14.98
CA GLU A 336 35.61 13.60 15.66
C GLU A 336 34.27 12.94 15.98
N GLU A 337 33.31 13.73 16.49
CA GLU A 337 31.97 13.23 16.80
C GLU A 337 31.17 12.86 15.54
N ARG A 338 31.41 13.56 14.42
CA ARG A 338 30.82 13.19 13.12
C ARG A 338 31.41 11.88 12.59
N VAL A 339 32.73 11.70 12.71
CA VAL A 339 33.39 10.45 12.32
C VAL A 339 32.85 9.28 13.14
N GLU A 340 32.69 9.45 14.45
CA GLU A 340 32.06 8.44 15.32
C GLU A 340 30.63 8.12 14.88
N ALA A 341 29.80 9.13 14.63
CA ALA A 341 28.43 8.94 14.15
C ALA A 341 28.38 8.21 12.79
N TYR A 342 29.31 8.53 11.88
CA TYR A 342 29.43 7.88 10.57
C TYR A 342 29.84 6.40 10.68
N GLU A 343 30.83 6.08 11.51
CA GLU A 343 31.22 4.68 11.75
C GLU A 343 30.10 3.88 12.45
N ASN A 344 29.33 4.51 13.34
CA ASN A 344 28.15 3.90 13.93
C ASN A 344 27.06 3.59 12.88
N ILE A 345 26.82 4.51 11.94
CA ILE A 345 25.90 4.29 10.81
C ILE A 345 26.39 3.12 9.95
N LYS A 346 27.67 3.08 9.57
CA LYS A 346 28.26 1.97 8.80
C LYS A 346 28.07 0.63 9.50
N ALA A 347 28.41 0.56 10.78
CA ALA A 347 28.23 -0.65 11.57
C ALA A 347 26.76 -1.07 11.69
N GLY A 348 25.83 -0.10 11.77
CA GLY A 348 24.40 -0.34 11.74
C GLY A 348 23.92 -0.89 10.39
N ILE A 349 24.42 -0.35 9.28
CA ILE A 349 24.14 -0.83 7.92
C ILE A 349 24.60 -2.27 7.80
N ALA A 350 25.83 -2.60 8.20
CA ALA A 350 26.34 -3.97 8.15
C ALA A 350 25.51 -4.94 9.01
N ARG A 351 25.01 -4.51 10.18
CA ARG A 351 24.10 -5.31 11.01
C ARG A 351 22.76 -5.56 10.33
N PHE A 352 22.18 -4.55 9.70
CA PHE A 352 20.91 -4.68 8.99
C PHE A 352 21.05 -5.52 7.72
N SER A 353 22.14 -5.36 6.97
CA SER A 353 22.47 -6.21 5.80
C SER A 353 22.48 -7.69 6.14
N ARG A 354 23.12 -8.08 7.25
CA ARG A 354 23.13 -9.49 7.71
C ARG A 354 21.73 -10.02 8.03
N GLU A 355 20.82 -9.15 8.43
CA GLU A 355 19.43 -9.56 8.66
C GLU A 355 18.67 -9.70 7.34
N LEU A 356 18.86 -8.76 6.39
CA LEU A 356 18.28 -8.84 5.05
C LEU A 356 18.70 -10.10 4.29
N GLU A 357 19.94 -10.58 4.48
CA GLU A 357 20.42 -11.81 3.85
C GLU A 357 19.62 -13.05 4.27
N ARG A 358 18.90 -13.01 5.40
CA ARG A 358 18.06 -14.13 5.86
C ARG A 358 16.80 -14.30 5.00
N THR A 359 16.35 -13.24 4.32
CA THR A 359 15.11 -13.20 3.53
C THR A 359 15.36 -12.98 2.03
N GLY A 360 16.60 -13.15 1.57
CA GLY A 360 16.97 -12.96 0.16
C GLY A 360 17.31 -11.51 -0.23
N GLY A 361 17.42 -10.59 0.73
CA GLY A 361 18.10 -9.30 0.59
C GLY A 361 17.24 -8.11 0.15
N LYS A 362 16.04 -8.33 -0.41
CA LYS A 362 15.22 -7.25 -1.00
C LYS A 362 14.38 -6.48 0.01
N LEU A 363 13.82 -7.18 1.00
CA LEU A 363 12.97 -6.66 2.07
C LEU A 363 13.26 -7.41 3.36
N PHE A 364 12.86 -6.84 4.50
CA PHE A 364 13.07 -7.45 5.81
C PHE A 364 12.28 -8.76 6.01
N LEU A 365 11.10 -8.88 5.40
CA LEU A 365 10.30 -10.11 5.38
C LEU A 365 10.49 -10.86 4.05
N GLU A 366 10.11 -12.13 4.04
CA GLU A 366 10.12 -12.97 2.83
C GLU A 366 9.01 -12.56 1.84
N ASP A 367 8.96 -13.24 0.68
CA ASP A 367 7.89 -13.11 -0.33
C ASP A 367 7.63 -11.68 -0.86
N ASP A 368 8.67 -10.85 -0.90
CA ASP A 368 8.57 -9.43 -1.28
C ASP A 368 7.51 -8.65 -0.44
N GLN A 369 7.30 -9.04 0.83
CA GLN A 369 6.41 -8.33 1.76
C GLN A 369 7.09 -7.11 2.39
N LEU A 370 6.52 -5.92 2.16
CA LEU A 370 6.94 -4.69 2.83
C LEU A 370 6.54 -4.74 4.32
N SER A 371 7.48 -4.45 5.21
CA SER A 371 7.27 -4.56 6.65
C SER A 371 7.35 -3.23 7.41
N VAL A 372 6.92 -3.25 8.67
CA VAL A 372 7.10 -2.13 9.62
C VAL A 372 8.58 -1.78 9.82
N VAL A 373 9.51 -2.73 9.70
CA VAL A 373 10.96 -2.49 9.82
C VAL A 373 11.48 -1.71 8.63
N ASP A 374 11.06 -2.08 7.41
CA ASP A 374 11.44 -1.39 6.19
C ASP A 374 11.02 0.07 6.25
N ILE A 375 9.77 0.33 6.62
CA ILE A 375 9.25 1.71 6.73
C ILE A 375 9.84 2.46 7.93
N ALA A 376 10.29 1.76 8.99
CA ALA A 376 10.92 2.41 10.13
C ALA A 376 12.24 3.07 9.73
N LEU A 377 13.03 2.40 8.89
CA LEU A 377 14.36 2.83 8.44
C LEU A 377 14.33 3.68 7.16
N PHE A 378 13.52 3.29 6.18
CA PHE A 378 13.56 3.84 4.83
C PHE A 378 13.56 5.38 4.74
N PRO A 379 12.73 6.13 5.50
CA PRO A 379 12.74 7.58 5.42
C PRO A 379 14.10 8.23 5.69
N TRP A 380 14.91 7.66 6.59
CA TRP A 380 16.26 8.16 6.87
C TRP A 380 17.27 7.66 5.85
N ALA A 381 17.26 6.36 5.54
CA ALA A 381 18.17 5.76 4.58
C ALA A 381 18.10 6.45 3.21
N TRP A 382 16.88 6.74 2.72
CA TRP A 382 16.69 7.48 1.47
C TRP A 382 17.27 8.91 1.51
N ARG A 383 17.40 9.51 2.70
CA ARG A 383 17.92 10.87 2.92
C ARG A 383 19.42 10.92 3.20
N TYR A 384 20.15 9.81 3.14
CA TYR A 384 21.58 9.81 3.44
C TYR A 384 22.44 10.63 2.46
N TYR A 385 21.93 10.93 1.27
CA TYR A 385 22.56 11.88 0.32
C TYR A 385 22.81 13.27 0.94
N VAL A 386 22.10 13.63 2.01
CA VAL A 386 22.28 14.88 2.77
C VAL A 386 23.69 14.97 3.38
N PHE A 387 24.28 13.86 3.80
CA PHE A 387 25.60 13.88 4.45
C PHE A 387 26.67 14.36 3.50
N LYS A 388 26.77 13.77 2.31
CA LYS A 388 27.69 14.21 1.25
C LYS A 388 27.50 15.69 0.94
N HIS A 389 26.26 16.15 0.80
CA HIS A 389 25.96 17.54 0.46
C HIS A 389 26.46 18.54 1.53
N TYR A 390 26.24 18.26 2.82
CA TYR A 390 26.53 19.22 3.90
C TYR A 390 27.84 18.98 4.65
N ARG A 391 28.44 17.80 4.52
CA ARG A 391 29.63 17.38 5.26
C ARG A 391 30.77 16.94 4.35
N GLY A 392 30.53 16.79 3.05
CA GLY A 392 31.54 16.45 2.05
C GLY A 392 31.67 14.96 1.79
N GLU A 393 32.53 14.63 0.82
CA GLU A 393 32.74 13.27 0.30
C GLU A 393 33.16 12.26 1.39
N GLU A 394 33.83 12.71 2.45
CA GLU A 394 34.28 11.81 3.53
C GLU A 394 33.11 11.16 4.31
N PHE A 395 31.90 11.73 4.22
CA PHE A 395 30.68 11.24 4.86
C PHE A 395 29.63 10.75 3.85
N ASP A 396 30.03 10.44 2.62
CA ASP A 396 29.11 9.86 1.64
C ASP A 396 28.64 8.46 2.09
N VAL A 397 27.33 8.22 2.03
CA VAL A 397 26.73 6.91 2.29
C VAL A 397 26.03 6.47 1.02
N SER A 398 26.83 5.86 0.15
CA SER A 398 26.41 5.37 -1.16
C SER A 398 27.03 4.01 -1.42
N ARG A 399 26.49 3.30 -2.43
CA ARG A 399 27.07 2.03 -2.90
C ARG A 399 28.55 2.20 -3.30
N ASP A 400 28.87 3.36 -3.87
CA ASP A 400 30.23 3.66 -4.35
C ASP A 400 31.18 3.99 -3.19
N SER A 401 30.71 4.66 -2.14
CA SER A 401 31.53 4.98 -0.96
C SER A 401 31.68 3.81 0.02
N MET A 402 30.79 2.80 -0.06
CA MET A 402 30.76 1.63 0.81
C MET A 402 30.70 0.31 -0.01
N PRO A 403 31.77 -0.03 -0.76
CA PRO A 403 31.73 -1.13 -1.75
C PRO A 403 31.88 -2.54 -1.14
N THR A 404 32.01 -2.66 0.18
CA THR A 404 32.24 -3.96 0.83
C THR A 404 30.97 -4.81 0.84
N ASP A 405 31.12 -6.14 0.70
CA ASP A 405 30.00 -7.09 0.61
C ASP A 405 29.04 -6.98 1.80
N GLU A 406 29.53 -6.63 2.98
CA GLU A 406 28.72 -6.44 4.20
C GLU A 406 27.71 -5.27 4.12
N HIS A 407 27.90 -4.28 3.24
CA HIS A 407 26.95 -3.16 3.06
C HIS A 407 26.07 -3.34 1.83
N ARG A 408 26.43 -4.25 0.91
CA ARG A 408 25.74 -4.44 -0.37
C ARG A 408 24.25 -4.77 -0.22
N PRO A 409 23.83 -5.68 0.69
CA PRO A 409 22.40 -5.99 0.86
C PRO A 409 21.56 -4.76 1.25
N PHE A 410 22.07 -3.85 2.07
CA PHE A 410 21.36 -2.61 2.40
C PHE A 410 21.13 -1.72 1.17
N PHE A 411 22.09 -1.58 0.26
CA PHE A 411 21.88 -0.76 -0.93
C PHE A 411 20.95 -1.44 -1.94
N ASP A 412 20.98 -2.77 -2.04
CA ASP A 412 20.03 -3.54 -2.84
C ASP A 412 18.59 -3.37 -2.28
N TRP A 413 18.44 -3.44 -0.96
CA TRP A 413 17.20 -3.12 -0.24
C TRP A 413 16.74 -1.68 -0.48
N LEU A 414 17.63 -0.70 -0.34
CA LEU A 414 17.27 0.72 -0.48
C LEU A 414 16.78 1.03 -1.90
N GLU A 415 17.44 0.46 -2.92
CA GLU A 415 17.02 0.56 -4.31
C GLU A 415 15.65 -0.12 -4.53
N HIS A 416 15.48 -1.32 -4.02
CA HIS A 416 14.23 -2.08 -4.13
C HIS A 416 13.04 -1.33 -3.48
N VAL A 417 13.18 -0.91 -2.21
CA VAL A 417 12.13 -0.17 -1.49
C VAL A 417 11.81 1.16 -2.17
N THR A 418 12.82 1.86 -2.70
CA THR A 418 12.63 3.13 -3.44
C THR A 418 11.75 2.93 -4.68
N GLU A 419 11.87 1.80 -5.37
CA GLU A 419 11.12 1.51 -6.60
C GLU A 419 9.71 0.96 -6.37
N LEU A 420 9.36 0.57 -5.14
CA LEU A 420 8.00 0.14 -4.82
C LEU A 420 7.00 1.27 -5.13
N PRO A 421 5.96 1.05 -5.96
CA PRO A 421 5.06 2.12 -6.40
C PRO A 421 4.37 2.89 -5.27
N LYS A 422 4.08 2.21 -4.15
CA LYS A 422 3.47 2.82 -2.97
C LYS A 422 4.48 3.68 -2.18
N VAL A 423 5.76 3.38 -2.24
CA VAL A 423 6.82 4.17 -1.58
C VAL A 423 7.27 5.32 -2.48
N LYS A 424 7.57 5.05 -3.75
CA LYS A 424 8.08 6.02 -4.73
C LYS A 424 7.25 7.29 -4.83
N LYS A 425 5.92 7.16 -4.78
CA LYS A 425 4.99 8.31 -4.85
C LYS A 425 4.95 9.18 -3.58
N THR A 426 5.57 8.74 -2.50
CA THR A 426 5.61 9.46 -1.20
C THR A 426 6.89 10.26 -1.00
N LEU A 427 7.88 10.07 -1.90
CA LEU A 427 9.18 10.71 -1.79
C LEU A 427 9.07 12.23 -1.93
N PRO A 428 9.68 13.01 -1.01
CA PRO A 428 9.75 14.45 -1.18
C PRO A 428 10.70 14.81 -2.32
N ASP A 429 10.57 16.03 -2.83
CA ASP A 429 11.55 16.59 -3.76
C ASP A 429 12.92 16.74 -3.07
N LYS A 430 13.98 16.22 -3.71
CA LYS A 430 15.33 16.17 -3.11
C LYS A 430 15.91 17.56 -2.91
N ASP A 431 15.79 18.43 -3.90
CA ASP A 431 16.38 19.78 -3.88
C ASP A 431 15.68 20.64 -2.84
N ARG A 432 14.33 20.59 -2.81
CA ARG A 432 13.53 21.23 -1.78
C ARG A 432 13.87 20.70 -0.38
N TYR A 433 14.10 19.39 -0.24
CA TYR A 433 14.51 18.81 1.04
C TYR A 433 15.91 19.24 1.48
N LEU A 434 16.88 19.35 0.56
CA LEU A 434 18.21 19.89 0.87
C LEU A 434 18.07 21.30 1.44
N VAL A 435 17.42 22.21 0.71
CA VAL A 435 17.17 23.58 1.19
C VAL A 435 16.52 23.60 2.58
N HIS A 436 15.55 22.71 2.81
CA HIS A 436 14.89 22.59 4.11
C HIS A 436 15.84 22.13 5.23
N ILE A 437 16.59 21.06 5.01
CA ILE A 437 17.38 20.40 6.05
C ILE A 437 18.70 21.14 6.35
N GLY A 438 19.15 22.04 5.47
CA GLY A 438 20.37 22.82 5.65
C GLY A 438 20.47 23.57 6.98
N LYS A 439 19.34 23.94 7.60
CA LYS A 439 19.29 24.59 8.93
C LYS A 439 19.74 23.67 10.07
N TYR A 440 19.55 22.36 9.91
CA TYR A 440 20.09 21.38 10.86
C TYR A 440 21.61 21.29 10.68
N ALA A 441 22.08 21.39 9.44
CA ALA A 441 23.50 21.34 9.11
C ALA A 441 24.27 22.60 9.51
N ASP A 442 23.66 23.79 9.49
CA ASP A 442 24.33 25.03 9.93
C ASP A 442 24.12 25.34 11.43
N GLY A 443 23.35 24.52 12.13
CA GLY A 443 23.06 24.66 13.57
C GLY A 443 22.00 25.72 13.91
N SER A 444 21.33 26.31 12.92
CA SER A 444 20.27 27.31 13.13
C SER A 444 18.89 26.69 13.42
N ALA A 445 18.68 25.39 13.18
CA ALA A 445 17.42 24.73 13.47
C ALA A 445 17.08 24.78 14.97
N ARG A 446 15.85 25.18 15.33
CA ARG A 446 15.30 25.27 16.71
C ARG A 446 14.16 24.29 16.94
N SER A 447 14.25 23.10 16.35
CA SER A 447 13.30 22.01 16.62
C SER A 447 13.68 21.27 17.90
N LYS A 448 12.72 20.58 18.54
CA LYS A 448 12.98 19.73 19.72
C LYS A 448 14.11 18.73 19.47
N VAL A 449 14.12 18.11 18.28
CA VAL A 449 15.16 17.17 17.85
C VAL A 449 16.53 17.86 17.76
N ALA A 450 16.59 19.07 17.21
CA ALA A 450 17.85 19.80 17.09
C ALA A 450 18.38 20.21 18.47
N GLU A 451 17.51 20.61 19.40
CA GLU A 451 17.91 20.94 20.79
C GLU A 451 18.38 19.71 21.56
N ALA A 452 17.67 18.59 21.47
CA ALA A 452 18.06 17.32 22.11
C ALA A 452 19.47 16.89 21.70
N VAL A 453 19.75 16.91 20.38
CA VAL A 453 21.08 16.55 19.86
C VAL A 453 22.15 17.55 20.27
N ARG A 454 21.83 18.86 20.35
CA ARG A 454 22.75 19.89 20.87
C ARG A 454 23.06 19.71 22.35
N ARG A 455 22.08 19.28 23.14
CA ARG A 455 22.21 18.96 24.56
C ARG A 455 23.01 17.67 24.79
N GLY A 456 23.29 16.91 23.73
CA GLY A 456 24.12 15.71 23.77
C GLY A 456 23.33 14.42 24.00
N VAL A 457 22.01 14.43 23.87
CA VAL A 457 21.15 13.24 23.95
C VAL A 457 20.71 12.78 22.56
N ALA A 458 20.14 11.57 22.46
CA ALA A 458 19.67 11.06 21.19
C ALA A 458 18.43 11.84 20.68
N ALA A 459 18.24 11.90 19.36
CA ALA A 459 17.13 12.64 18.74
C ALA A 459 15.73 12.17 19.19
N HIS A 460 15.62 10.92 19.65
CA HIS A 460 14.39 10.32 20.15
C HIS A 460 14.21 10.46 21.67
N GLU A 461 15.18 11.06 22.36
CA GLU A 461 15.17 11.34 23.82
C GLU A 461 14.97 12.84 24.09
N TYR A 462 14.27 13.53 23.20
CA TYR A 462 13.91 14.93 23.42
C TYR A 462 12.97 15.05 24.63
N ASP A 463 13.08 16.17 25.34
CA ASP A 463 12.31 16.46 26.55
C ASP A 463 11.42 17.69 26.32
N ASP A 464 10.12 17.55 26.61
CA ASP A 464 9.13 18.59 26.34
C ASP A 464 9.29 19.85 27.21
N GLU A 465 9.93 19.72 28.37
CA GLU A 465 10.17 20.83 29.29
C GLU A 465 11.47 21.57 29.00
N ILE A 466 12.50 20.82 28.57
CA ILE A 466 13.87 21.31 28.36
C ILE A 466 14.08 21.76 26.91
N ASP A 467 13.66 20.97 25.93
CA ASP A 467 13.93 21.19 24.50
C ASP A 467 12.81 22.04 23.86
N LYS A 468 12.52 23.19 24.47
CA LYS A 468 11.42 24.10 24.06
C LYS A 468 11.75 24.89 22.79
N HIS A 469 10.67 25.29 22.11
CA HIS A 469 10.70 26.13 20.91
C HIS A 469 11.08 27.59 21.19
#